data_AF-A0A3B8NNP0-F1
#
_entry.id   AF-A0A3B8NNP0-F1
#
_cell.length_a   1.000
_cell.length_b   1.000
_cell.length_c   1.000
_cell.angle_alpha   90.00
_cell.angle_beta   90.00
_cell.angle_gamma   90.00
#
_symmetry.space_group_name_H-M   'P 1'
#
loop_
_entity.id
_entity.type
_entity.pdbx_description
1 polymer ?
#
loop_
_entity_poly.entity_id
_entity_poly.type
_entity_poly.pdbx_seq_one_letter_code
_entity_poly.pdbx_strand_id
1 'polypeptide(L)' 'MEITIPDSDFVYRRLAFAVLVRAALDALKPFNSALQRDAQEFFRRAAEGGPERAWFAIAGIQPQKLYAEIRRRCEC' A
#
# COMPACT_ATOMS: atom_id res chain seq x y z
N MET A 1 30.93 -9.69 -18.89
CA MET A 1 29.74 -8.86 -18.61
C MET A 1 29.11 -9.46 -17.37
N GLU A 2 29.47 -8.97 -16.19
CA GLU A 2 28.86 -9.44 -14.94
C GLU A 2 27.40 -9.02 -14.95
N ILE A 3 26.51 -10.01 -14.96
CA ILE A 3 25.08 -9.78 -14.76
C ILE A 3 24.95 -9.50 -13.26
N THR A 4 24.99 -8.22 -12.88
CA THR A 4 24.60 -7.79 -11.53
C THR A 4 23.12 -8.12 -11.37
N ILE A 5 22.84 -9.25 -10.73
CA ILE A 5 21.50 -9.58 -10.26
C ILE A 5 21.14 -8.49 -9.24
N PRO A 6 20.07 -7.70 -9.47
CA PRO A 6 19.67 -6.70 -8.50
C PRO A 6 19.42 -7.40 -7.17
N ASP A 7 19.96 -6.82 -6.10
CA ASP A 7 19.77 -7.28 -4.73
C ASP A 7 18.28 -7.64 -4.51
N SER A 8 18.00 -8.86 -4.08
CA SER A 8 16.63 -9.35 -3.92
C SER A 8 15.81 -8.42 -3.02
N ASP A 9 16.44 -7.84 -2.00
CA ASP A 9 15.81 -6.89 -1.09
C ASP A 9 15.39 -5.59 -1.80
N PHE A 10 16.18 -5.17 -2.80
CA PHE A 10 15.86 -4.02 -3.64
C PHE A 10 14.65 -4.29 -4.53
N VAL A 11 14.56 -5.48 -5.14
CA VAL A 11 13.42 -5.87 -5.98
C VAL A 11 12.14 -5.96 -5.16
N TYR A 12 12.17 -6.61 -3.99
CA TYR A 12 10.99 -6.74 -3.13
C TYR A 12 10.50 -5.40 -2.59
N ARG A 13 11.41 -4.49 -2.22
CA ARG A 13 11.05 -3.13 -1.82
C ARG A 13 10.28 -2.41 -2.94
N ARG A 14 10.78 -2.43 -4.18
CA ARG A 14 10.12 -1.76 -5.30
C ARG A 14 8.76 -2.36 -5.61
N LEU A 15 8.64 -3.69 -5.54
CA LEU A 15 7.35 -4.37 -5.72
C LEU A 15 6.35 -3.95 -4.62
N ALA A 16 6.79 -3.93 -3.36
CA ALA A 16 5.94 -3.49 -2.26
C ALA A 16 5.49 -2.04 -2.43
N PHE A 17 6.39 -1.13 -2.82
CA PHE A 17 6.03 0.24 -3.16
C PHE A 17 4.98 0.30 -4.29
N ALA A 18 5.14 -0.47 -5.36
CA ALA A 18 4.19 -0.50 -6.47
C ALA A 18 2.79 -0.98 -6.02
N VAL A 19 2.73 -2.02 -5.19
CA VAL A 19 1.48 -2.53 -4.59
C VAL A 19 0.80 -1.43 -3.76
N LEU A 20 1.55 -0.77 -2.88
CA LEU A 20 1.01 0.29 -2.02
C LEU A 20 0.53 1.50 -2.80
N VAL A 21 1.27 1.93 -3.83
CA VAL A 21 0.86 3.04 -4.71
C VAL A 21 -0.41 2.68 -5.46
N ARG A 22 -0.49 1.46 -6.03
CA ARG A 22 -1.69 1.02 -6.75
C ARG A 22 -2.92 0.99 -5.84
N ALA A 23 -2.78 0.38 -4.65
CA ALA A 23 -3.84 0.35 -3.66
C ALA A 23 -4.28 1.76 -3.25
N ALA A 24 -3.35 2.70 -3.06
CA ALA A 24 -3.67 4.08 -2.70
C ALA A 24 -4.45 4.80 -3.81
N LEU A 25 -4.06 4.61 -5.07
CA LEU A 25 -4.80 5.16 -6.21
C LEU A 25 -6.21 4.56 -6.31
N ASP A 26 -6.36 3.26 -6.07
CA ASP A 26 -7.66 2.59 -6.09
C ASP A 26 -8.55 3.06 -4.92
N ALA A 27 -8.00 3.30 -3.73
CA ALA A 27 -8.72 3.82 -2.55
C ALA A 27 -9.21 5.28 -2.72
N LEU A 28 -8.48 6.08 -3.51
CA LEU A 28 -8.78 7.50 -3.75
C LEU A 28 -9.66 7.75 -4.99
N LYS A 29 -10.20 6.70 -5.62
CA LYS A 29 -11.10 6.89 -6.77
C LYS A 29 -12.35 7.69 -6.38
N PRO A 30 -12.87 8.55 -7.27
CA PRO A 30 -13.99 9.43 -6.96
C PRO A 30 -15.36 8.73 -6.89
N PHE A 31 -15.47 7.46 -7.28
CA PHE A 31 -16.72 6.72 -7.30
C PHE A 31 -16.68 5.55 -6.31
N ASN A 32 -17.77 5.40 -5.54
CA ASN A 32 -17.99 4.30 -4.61
C ASN A 32 -18.14 2.97 -5.35
N SER A 33 -16.99 2.37 -5.65
CA SER A 33 -16.86 1.07 -6.31
C SER A 33 -16.46 0.00 -5.29
N ALA A 34 -16.73 -1.27 -5.59
CA ALA A 34 -16.24 -2.39 -4.78
C ALA A 34 -14.71 -2.31 -4.61
N LEU A 35 -13.98 -2.03 -5.70
CA LEU A 35 -12.53 -1.87 -5.69
C LEU A 35 -12.04 -0.75 -4.76
N GLN A 36 -12.73 0.40 -4.72
CA GLN A 36 -12.36 1.49 -3.81
C GLN A 36 -12.51 1.05 -2.34
N ARG A 37 -13.62 0.41 -2.00
CA ARG A 37 -13.90 -0.07 -0.64
C ARG A 37 -12.90 -1.15 -0.23
N ASP A 38 -12.61 -2.10 -1.10
CA ASP A 38 -11.60 -3.15 -0.86
C ASP A 38 -10.21 -2.55 -0.62
N ALA A 39 -9.85 -1.51 -1.37
CA ALA A 39 -8.58 -0.80 -1.19
C ALA A 39 -8.54 -0.01 0.12
N GLN A 40 -9.62 0.69 0.51
CA GLN A 40 -9.70 1.35 1.82
C GLN A 40 -9.60 0.34 2.97
N GLU A 41 -10.25 -0.81 2.83
CA GLU A 41 -10.23 -1.91 3.78
C GLU A 41 -8.84 -2.55 3.90
N PHE A 42 -8.08 -2.65 2.80
CA PHE A 42 -6.67 -3.04 2.81
C PHE A 42 -5.84 -2.12 3.73
N PHE A 43 -6.00 -0.80 3.62
CA PHE A 43 -5.27 0.15 4.49
C PHE A 43 -5.74 0.10 5.95
N ARG A 44 -7.04 -0.08 6.19
CA ARG A 44 -7.60 -0.24 7.54
C ARG A 44 -7.01 -1.48 8.23
N ARG A 45 -7.08 -2.65 7.58
CA ARG A 45 -6.52 -3.90 8.09
C ARG A 45 -5.02 -3.81 8.34
N ALA A 46 -4.26 -3.18 7.44
CA ALA A 46 -2.83 -2.96 7.65
C ALA A 46 -2.53 -2.09 8.88
N ALA A 47 -3.32 -1.03 9.12
CA ALA A 47 -3.16 -0.15 10.28
C ALA A 47 -3.49 -0.86 11.60
N GLU A 48 -4.46 -1.78 11.58
CA GLU A 48 -4.86 -2.63 12.72
C GLU A 48 -3.91 -3.81 13.00
N GLY A 49 -2.91 -4.03 12.14
CA GLY A 49 -1.94 -5.11 12.30
C GLY A 49 -2.30 -6.41 11.59
N GLY A 50 -3.24 -6.37 10.64
CA GLY A 50 -3.56 -7.49 9.75
C GLY A 50 -2.41 -7.89 8.81
N PRO A 51 -2.59 -8.98 8.04
CA PRO A 51 -1.55 -9.55 7.18
C PRO A 51 -1.03 -8.57 6.11
N GLU A 52 -1.86 -7.61 5.68
CA GLU A 52 -1.51 -6.56 4.72
C GLU A 52 -0.33 -5.71 5.20
N ARG A 53 -0.08 -5.64 6.52
CA ARG A 53 1.08 -4.95 7.12
C ARG A 53 2.42 -5.45 6.58
N ALA A 54 2.52 -6.68 6.08
CA ALA A 54 3.75 -7.21 5.49
C ALA A 54 4.26 -6.34 4.33
N TRP A 55 3.37 -5.84 3.47
CA TRP A 55 3.74 -4.94 2.37
C TRP A 55 4.35 -3.63 2.85
N PHE A 56 3.82 -3.09 3.95
CA PHE A 56 4.32 -1.86 4.56
C PHE A 56 5.67 -2.09 5.22
N ALA A 57 5.86 -3.23 5.89
CA ALA A 57 7.14 -3.60 6.49
C ALA A 57 8.24 -3.75 5.42
N ILE A 58 7.94 -4.45 4.32
CA ILE A 58 8.87 -4.59 3.18
C ILE A 58 9.22 -3.21 2.60
N ALA A 59 8.23 -2.32 2.44
CA ALA A 59 8.44 -0.97 1.92
C ALA A 59 9.08 0.01 2.93
N GLY A 60 9.21 -0.35 4.22
CA GLY A 60 9.70 0.55 5.27
C GLY A 60 8.73 1.69 5.62
N ILE A 61 7.42 1.49 5.47
CA ILE A 61 6.37 2.50 5.67
C ILE A 61 5.54 2.16 6.92
N GLN A 62 5.08 3.18 7.65
CA GLN A 62 4.09 3.00 8.72
C GLN A 62 2.66 3.03 8.16
N PRO A 63 1.86 1.96 8.30
CA PRO A 63 0.53 1.88 7.72
C PRO A 63 -0.45 2.90 8.31
N GLN A 64 -0.30 3.25 9.59
CA GLN A 64 -1.20 4.18 10.29
C GLN A 64 -1.22 5.57 9.64
N LYS A 65 -0.05 6.07 9.22
CA LYS A 65 0.08 7.39 8.58
C LYS A 65 -0.62 7.42 7.22
N LEU A 66 -0.45 6.37 6.42
CA LEU A 66 -1.05 6.30 5.09
C LEU A 66 -2.56 6.10 5.16
N TYR A 67 -3.04 5.26 6.08
CA TYR A 67 -4.47 5.08 6.31
C TYR A 67 -5.16 6.38 6.75
N ALA A 68 -4.55 7.14 7.68
CA ALA A 68 -5.09 8.42 8.13
C ALA A 68 -5.25 9.43 6.97
N GLU A 69 -4.27 9.52 6.07
CA GLU A 69 -4.34 10.41 4.92
C GLU A 69 -5.39 9.98 3.89
N ILE A 70 -5.53 8.67 3.65
CA ILE A 70 -6.57 8.14 2.75
C ILE A 70 -7.96 8.44 3.33
N ARG A 71 -8.17 8.15 4.62
CA ARG A 71 -9.43 8.44 5.31
C ARG A 71 -9.80 9.92 5.22
N ARG A 72 -8.85 10.81 5.50
CA ARG A 72 -9.04 12.28 5.40
C ARG A 72 -9.52 12.70 4.01
N ARG A 73 -9.02 12.08 2.94
CA ARG A 73 -9.40 12.43 1.55
C ARG A 73 -10.73 11.84 1.10
N CYS A 74 -11.20 10.77 1.74
CA CYS A 74 -12.49 10.15 1.41
C CYS A 74 -13.66 10.70 2.23
N GLU A 75 -13.38 11.37 3.36
CA GLU A 75 -14.38 12.04 4.20
C GLU A 75 -14.66 13.50 3.80
N CYS A 76 -13.91 14.07 2.83
CA CYS A 76 -14.16 15.38 2.20
C CYS A 76 -14.95 15.22 0.91
#